data_AF-A0A0R1ZNS5-F1
#
_entry.id   AF-A0A0R1ZNS5-F1
#
_cell.length_a   1.000
_cell.length_b   1.000
_cell.length_c   1.000
_cell.angle_alpha   90.00
_cell.angle_beta   90.00
_cell.angle_gamma   90.00
#
_symmetry.space_group_name_H-M   'P 1'
#
loop_
_entity.id
_entity.type
_entity.pdbx_description
1 polymer ?
#
loop_
_entity_poly.entity_id
_entity_poly.type
_entity_poly.pdbx_seq_one_letter_code
_entity_poly.pdbx_strand_id
1 'polypeptide(L)' 'MKLPHKYLTRTLNDAGAAVNSIVPWGVSGTFISGALQIEALKYIPFTFFPVAVILMVIIKGFNLKKDK' A
#
# COMPACT_ATOMS: atom_id res chain seq x y z
N MET A 1 -6.81 -18.85 13.56
CA MET A 1 -6.27 -18.71 12.19
C MET A 1 -4.74 -18.69 12.26
N LYS A 2 -4.05 -19.84 12.15
CA LYS A 2 -2.57 -19.88 12.12
C LYS A 2 -2.11 -19.66 10.68
N LEU A 3 -1.81 -18.42 10.33
CA LEU A 3 -1.20 -18.05 9.04
C LEU A 3 0.32 -18.24 9.14
N PRO A 4 0.99 -18.77 8.09
CA PRO A 4 2.44 -18.82 8.06
C PRO A 4 3.04 -17.42 8.19
N HIS A 5 4.07 -17.27 9.03
CA HIS A 5 4.70 -15.98 9.34
C HIS A 5 5.16 -15.24 8.07
N LYS A 6 5.63 -15.98 7.07
CA LYS A 6 6.06 -15.43 5.77
C LYS A 6 4.97 -14.62 5.07
N TYR A 7 3.72 -15.10 5.07
CA TYR A 7 2.61 -14.38 4.45
C TYR A 7 2.23 -13.14 5.25
N LEU A 8 2.32 -13.21 6.58
CA LEU A 8 2.04 -12.08 7.46
C LEU A 8 3.07 -10.95 7.27
N THR A 9 4.36 -11.28 7.31
CA THR A 9 5.45 -10.31 7.09
C THR A 9 5.38 -9.68 5.71
N ARG A 10 5.13 -10.49 4.68
CA ARG A 10 5.05 -9.99 3.30
C ARG A 10 3.83 -9.07 3.11
N THR A 11 2.69 -9.45 3.67
CA THR A 11 1.47 -8.61 3.64
C THR A 11 1.67 -7.29 4.38
N LEU A 12 2.31 -7.33 5.55
CA LEU A 12 2.63 -6.13 6.34
C LEU A 12 3.56 -5.19 5.57
N ASN A 13 4.59 -5.73 4.92
CA ASN A 13 5.52 -4.95 4.11
C ASN A 13 4.84 -4.28 2.91
N ASP A 14 4.05 -5.04 2.13
CA ASP A 14 3.35 -4.50 0.95
C ASP A 14 2.31 -3.45 1.35
N ALA A 15 1.56 -3.68 2.45
CA ALA A 15 0.61 -2.72 2.96
C ALA A 15 1.29 -1.42 3.44
N GLY A 16 2.40 -1.53 4.16
CA GLY A 16 3.16 -0.35 4.62
C GLY A 16 3.68 0.51 3.46
N ALA A 17 4.25 -0.13 2.43
CA ALA A 17 4.74 0.56 1.24
C ALA A 17 3.61 1.24 0.45
N ALA A 18 2.46 0.56 0.30
CA ALA A 18 1.30 1.11 -0.39
C ALA A 18 0.67 2.30 0.36
N VAL A 19 0.47 2.19 1.68
CA VAL A 19 -0.10 3.28 2.49
C VAL A 19 0.81 4.51 2.49
N ASN A 20 2.13 4.33 2.64
CA ASN A 20 3.08 5.44 2.62
C ASN A 20 3.00 6.25 1.31
N SER A 21 2.71 5.58 0.20
CA SER A 21 2.59 6.20 -1.12
C SER A 21 1.28 6.98 -1.32
N ILE A 22 0.26 6.73 -0.49
CA ILE A 22 -1.04 7.41 -0.53
C ILE A 22 -1.02 8.66 0.36
N VAL A 23 -0.28 8.64 1.46
CA VAL A 23 -0.29 9.73 2.44
C VAL A 23 0.49 10.94 1.89
N PRO A 24 -0.17 12.09 1.65
CA PRO A 24 0.45 13.29 1.07
C PRO A 24 1.70 13.78 1.79
N TRP A 25 1.72 13.69 3.11
CA TRP A 25 2.84 14.11 3.96
C TRP A 25 3.81 12.98 4.34
N GLY A 26 3.63 11.78 3.79
CA GLY A 26 4.57 10.66 3.97
C GLY A 26 5.86 10.87 3.17
N VAL A 27 6.86 10.00 3.39
CA VAL A 27 8.20 10.15 2.77
C VAL A 27 8.13 10.09 1.25
N SER A 28 7.32 9.16 0.71
CA SER A 28 7.08 9.06 -0.74
C SER A 28 6.22 10.21 -1.26
N GLY A 29 5.25 10.67 -0.48
CA GLY A 29 4.35 11.75 -0.88
C GLY A 29 5.06 13.11 -1.01
N THR A 30 5.92 13.43 -0.04
CA THR A 30 6.74 14.64 -0.08
C THR A 30 7.80 14.56 -1.18
N PHE A 31 8.34 13.38 -1.46
CA PHE A 31 9.25 13.18 -2.60
C PHE A 31 8.55 13.45 -3.94
N ILE A 32 7.35 12.89 -4.16
CA ILE A 32 6.57 13.11 -5.40
C ILE A 32 6.17 14.58 -5.53
N SER A 33 5.66 15.18 -4.46
CA SER A 33 5.28 16.60 -4.41
C SER A 33 6.47 17.53 -4.71
N GLY A 34 7.64 17.24 -4.14
CA GLY A 34 8.87 18.00 -4.38
C GLY A 34 9.46 17.82 -5.78
N ALA A 35 9.41 16.60 -6.32
CA ALA A 35 9.89 16.30 -7.67
C ALA A 35 9.02 16.93 -8.76
N LEU A 36 7.70 16.91 -8.60
CA LEU A 36 6.74 17.48 -9.56
C LEU A 36 6.41 18.96 -9.28
N GLN A 37 6.90 19.55 -8.19
CA GLN A 37 6.59 20.92 -7.76
C GLN A 37 5.07 21.18 -7.66
N ILE A 38 4.32 20.18 -7.24
CA ILE A 38 2.86 20.24 -7.04
C ILE A 38 2.53 20.13 -5.56
N GLU A 39 1.39 20.68 -5.14
CA GLU A 39 0.87 20.47 -3.79
C GLU A 39 0.60 18.99 -3.51
N ALA A 40 0.87 18.57 -2.28
CA ALA A 40 0.74 17.17 -1.87
C ALA A 40 -0.66 16.58 -2.09
N LEU A 41 -1.73 17.39 -2.04
CA LEU A 41 -3.09 16.90 -2.30
C LEU A 41 -3.38 16.64 -3.79
N LYS A 42 -2.65 17.31 -4.70
CA LYS A 42 -2.88 17.17 -6.14
C LYS A 42 -2.42 15.84 -6.70
N TYR A 43 -1.48 15.15 -6.05
CA TYR A 43 -0.99 13.86 -6.53
C TYR A 43 -1.87 12.67 -6.05
N ILE A 44 -2.71 12.85 -5.03
CA ILE A 44 -3.61 11.81 -4.48
C ILE A 44 -4.41 11.06 -5.57
N PRO A 45 -5.10 11.70 -6.52
CA PRO A 45 -5.85 10.98 -7.55
C PRO A 45 -4.97 10.11 -8.47
N PHE A 46 -3.67 10.39 -8.55
CA PHE A 46 -2.71 9.60 -9.32
C PHE A 46 -2.18 8.38 -8.55
N THR A 47 -2.51 8.22 -7.25
CA THR A 47 -2.12 7.08 -6.41
C THR A 47 -3.01 5.83 -6.60
N PHE A 48 -3.60 5.65 -7.78
CA PHE A 48 -4.52 4.54 -8.07
C PHE A 48 -3.87 3.16 -7.91
N PHE A 49 -2.58 3.02 -8.23
CA PHE A 49 -1.87 1.76 -8.11
C PHE A 49 -1.68 1.32 -6.65
N PRO A 50 -1.14 2.15 -5.72
CA PRO A 50 -1.12 1.84 -4.30
C PRO A 50 -2.49 1.46 -3.73
N VAL A 51 -3.55 2.16 -4.14
CA VAL A 51 -4.93 1.85 -3.73
C VAL A 51 -5.35 0.46 -4.23
N ALA A 52 -5.06 0.14 -5.50
CA ALA A 52 -5.34 -1.18 -6.07
C ALA A 52 -4.58 -2.30 -5.36
N VAL A 53 -3.33 -2.05 -4.92
CA VAL A 53 -2.53 -3.02 -4.15
C VAL A 53 -3.20 -3.32 -2.80
N ILE A 54 -3.67 -2.29 -2.07
CA ILE A 54 -4.38 -2.49 -0.81
C ILE A 54 -5.66 -3.30 -1.03
N LEU A 55 -6.44 -2.99 -2.06
CA LEU A 55 -7.64 -3.75 -2.41
C LEU A 55 -7.31 -5.22 -2.72
N MET A 56 -6.28 -5.49 -3.53
CA MET A 56 -5.85 -6.86 -3.83
C MET A 56 -5.38 -7.62 -2.60
N VAL A 57 -4.65 -6.97 -1.69
CA VAL A 57 -4.19 -7.56 -0.43
C VAL A 57 -5.37 -7.93 0.47
N ILE A 58 -6.37 -7.04 0.60
CA ILE A 58 -7.58 -7.30 1.38
C ILE A 58 -8.35 -8.49 0.79
N ILE A 59 -8.58 -8.49 -0.53
CA ILE A 59 -9.30 -9.58 -1.22
C ILE A 59 -8.58 -10.92 -1.03
N LYS A 60 -7.24 -10.94 -1.17
CA LYS A 60 -6.44 -12.15 -0.92
C LYS A 60 -6.44 -12.56 0.54
N GLY A 61 -6.46 -11.61 1.47
CA GLY A 61 -6.55 -11.86 2.91
C GLY A 61 -7.81 -12.65 3.27
N PHE A 62 -8.96 -12.30 2.66
CA PHE A 62 -10.21 -13.04 2.84
C PHE A 62 -10.25 -14.37 2.10
N ASN A 63 -9.64 -14.46 0.91
CA ASN A 63 -9.59 -15.69 0.10
C ASN A 63 -8.44 -16.63 0.46
N LEU A 64 -7.70 -16.36 1.54
CA LEU A 64 -6.52 -17.12 1.94
C LEU A 64 -6.96 -18.50 2.45
N LYS A 65 -7.01 -19.47 1.54
CA LYS A 65 -7.17 -20.89 1.90
C LYS A 65 -5.94 -21.31 2.71
N LYS A 66 -6.19 -21.93 3.85
CA LYS A 66 -5.15 -22.55 4.66
C LYS A 66 -4.50 -23.65 3.81
N ASP A 67 -3.29 -23.40 3.33
CA ASP A 67 -2.45 -24.46 2.78
C ASP A 67 -2.28 -25.51 3.89
N LYS A 68 -2.55 -26.78 3.54
CA LYS A 68 -2.65 -27.89 4.50
C LYS A 68 -1.36 -28.09 5.29
#